data_AF-H1B678-F1
#
_entry.id   AF-H1B678-F1
#
_cell.length_a   1.000
_cell.length_b   1.000
_cell.length_c   1.000
_cell.angle_alpha   90.00
_cell.angle_beta   90.00
_cell.angle_gamma   90.00
#
_symmetry.space_group_name_H-M   'P 1'
#
loop_
_entity.id
_entity.type
_entity.pdbx_description
1 polymer ?
#
loop_
_entity_poly.entity_id
_entity_poly.type
_entity_poly.pdbx_seq_one_letter_code
_entity_poly.pdbx_strand_id
1 'polypeptide(L)'
;MGNYTNYSNISNTVIGNNNQINIQTNEISPEAWNLLKKELWESISKTENSQNKEILEHIYAYAIQKDKAGIVQYIKKHSYTIEKDILVGITCSALYEFIKWCLGIYM
;
A
#
# COMPACT_ATOMS: atom_id res chain seq x y z
N MET A 1 -30.08 23.89 6.29
CA MET A 1 -29.52 22.60 6.71
C MET A 1 -30.41 21.51 6.16
N GLY A 2 -30.00 20.88 5.05
CA GLY A 2 -30.69 19.75 4.44
C GLY A 2 -29.61 18.79 3.96
N ASN A 3 -29.63 17.58 4.50
CA ASN A 3 -28.62 16.54 4.28
C ASN A 3 -28.57 16.14 2.80
N TYR A 4 -27.44 16.40 2.15
CA TYR A 4 -27.06 15.69 0.94
C TYR A 4 -26.38 14.38 1.36
N THR A 5 -27.14 13.30 1.43
CA THR A 5 -26.57 11.96 1.43
C THR A 5 -26.00 11.74 0.03
N ASN A 6 -24.72 12.06 -0.14
CA ASN A 6 -24.01 11.89 -1.39
C ASN A 6 -23.75 10.38 -1.56
N TYR A 7 -24.67 9.69 -2.23
CA TYR A 7 -24.39 8.39 -2.84
C TYR A 7 -23.51 8.62 -4.07
N SER A 8 -22.27 9.06 -3.84
CA SER A 8 -21.26 9.17 -4.87
C SER A 8 -20.59 7.81 -4.99
N ASN A 9 -21.09 7.01 -5.94
CA ASN A 9 -20.49 5.79 -6.50
C ASN A 9 -19.14 5.41 -5.88
N ILE A 10 -19.20 4.63 -4.80
CA ILE A 10 -18.05 3.94 -4.24
C ILE A 10 -17.65 2.92 -5.30
N SER A 11 -16.62 3.25 -6.09
CA SER A 11 -16.02 2.27 -6.99
C SER A 11 -15.43 1.17 -6.12
N ASN A 12 -16.13 0.03 -6.11
CA ASN A 12 -15.59 -1.22 -5.61
C ASN A 12 -14.46 -1.62 -6.55
N THR A 13 -13.22 -1.29 -6.22
CA THR A 13 -12.09 -1.94 -6.88
C THR A 13 -12.05 -3.38 -6.36
N VAL A 14 -12.76 -4.28 -7.05
CA VAL A 14 -12.59 -5.73 -6.89
C VAL A 14 -11.25 -6.07 -7.53
N ILE A 15 -10.20 -6.01 -6.72
CA ILE A 15 -8.87 -6.47 -7.11
C ILE A 15 -8.92 -8.00 -7.14
N GLY A 16 -8.45 -8.58 -8.24
CA GLY A 16 -8.69 -9.95 -8.69
C GLY A 16 -8.52 -11.05 -7.63
N ASN A 17 -9.25 -12.15 -7.88
CA ASN A 17 -9.35 -13.35 -7.07
C ASN A 17 -8.06 -13.73 -6.31
N ASN A 18 -8.19 -13.79 -4.98
CA ASN A 18 -7.34 -14.43 -3.97
C ASN A 18 -6.48 -13.57 -3.03
N ASN A 19 -6.40 -12.23 -3.16
CA ASN A 19 -5.70 -11.37 -2.18
C ASN A 19 -6.45 -10.04 -1.93
N GLN A 20 -7.72 -10.14 -1.54
CA GLN A 20 -8.55 -8.96 -1.25
C GLN A 20 -8.10 -8.27 0.04
N ILE A 21 -7.31 -7.19 -0.08
CA ILE A 21 -7.19 -6.22 1.01
C ILE A 21 -8.40 -5.30 0.90
N ASN A 22 -9.29 -5.30 1.89
CA ASN A 22 -10.37 -4.31 1.97
C ASN A 22 -9.78 -2.98 2.47
N ILE A 23 -9.33 -2.12 1.55
CA ILE A 23 -8.59 -0.90 1.91
C ILE A 23 -9.53 0.25 2.32
N GLN A 24 -10.85 0.11 2.07
CA GLN A 24 -11.87 1.12 2.37
C GLN A 24 -12.29 1.16 3.85
N THR A 25 -12.02 0.11 4.63
CA THR A 25 -12.17 0.13 6.09
C THR A 25 -10.90 0.72 6.72
N ASN A 26 -11.05 1.46 7.82
CA ASN A 26 -9.88 1.85 8.65
C ASN A 26 -9.16 0.61 9.20
N GLU A 27 -9.80 -0.55 9.13
CA GLU A 27 -9.30 -1.83 9.61
C GLU A 27 -8.79 -2.67 8.43
N ILE A 28 -7.48 -2.91 8.43
CA ILE A 28 -6.82 -3.91 7.59
C ILE A 28 -6.86 -5.22 8.36
N SER A 29 -7.35 -6.30 7.74
CA SER A 29 -7.47 -7.60 8.42
C SER A 29 -6.09 -8.15 8.84
N PRO A 30 -6.01 -9.01 9.86
CA PRO A 30 -4.76 -9.68 10.24
C PRO A 30 -4.07 -10.41 9.08
N GLU A 31 -4.85 -11.04 8.20
CA GLU A 31 -4.36 -11.74 7.00
C GLU A 31 -3.73 -10.77 6.01
N ALA A 32 -4.39 -9.64 5.76
CA ALA A 32 -3.88 -8.59 4.88
C ALA A 32 -2.59 -7.97 5.42
N TRP A 33 -2.48 -7.75 6.73
CA TRP A 33 -1.23 -7.31 7.35
C TRP A 33 -0.10 -8.33 7.20
N ASN A 34 -0.39 -9.62 7.37
CA ASN A 34 0.59 -10.68 7.23
C ASN A 34 1.08 -10.81 5.77
N LEU A 35 0.16 -10.70 4.81
CA LEU A 35 0.49 -10.66 3.40
C LEU A 35 1.37 -9.46 3.05
N LEU A 36 0.98 -8.25 3.49
CA LEU A 36 1.76 -7.03 3.25
C LEU A 36 3.19 -7.15 3.81
N LYS A 37 3.34 -7.63 5.05
CA LYS A 37 4.65 -7.86 5.66
C LYS A 37 5.50 -8.86 4.87
N LYS A 38 4.89 -9.96 4.41
CA LYS A 38 5.58 -10.98 3.62
C LYS A 38 6.09 -10.40 2.29
N GLU A 39 5.23 -9.69 1.57
CA GLU A 39 5.61 -9.10 0.28
C GLU A 39 6.65 -7.98 0.44
N LEU A 40 6.57 -7.18 1.50
CA LEU A 40 7.59 -6.19 1.85
C LEU A 40 8.94 -6.86 2.11
N TRP A 41 8.97 -7.93 2.91
CA TRP A 41 10.20 -8.67 3.21
C TRP A 41 10.85 -9.25 1.94
N GLU A 42 10.05 -9.85 1.07
CA GLU A 42 10.53 -10.37 -0.22
C GLU A 42 11.02 -9.26 -1.15
N SER A 43 10.39 -8.07 -1.12
CA SER A 43 10.82 -6.92 -1.92
C SER A 43 12.14 -6.35 -1.40
N ILE A 44 12.30 -6.23 -0.07
CA ILE A 44 13.54 -5.81 0.59
C ILE A 44 14.69 -6.76 0.23
N SER A 45 14.45 -8.08 0.22
CA SER A 45 15.50 -9.06 -0.07
C SER A 45 15.98 -9.04 -1.52
N LYS A 46 15.15 -8.54 -2.45
CA LYS A 46 15.46 -8.45 -3.88
C LYS A 46 15.94 -7.05 -4.31
N THR A 47 15.86 -6.06 -3.42
CA THR A 47 16.22 -4.68 -3.73
C THR A 47 17.71 -4.45 -3.44
N GLU A 48 18.49 -4.23 -4.50
CA GLU A 48 19.93 -3.95 -4.41
C GLU A 48 20.23 -2.47 -4.12
N ASN A 49 19.39 -1.56 -4.62
CA ASN A 49 19.55 -0.13 -4.40
C ASN A 49 19.33 0.19 -2.90
N SER A 50 20.37 0.73 -2.24
CA SER A 50 20.36 0.99 -0.80
C SER A 50 19.26 1.96 -0.37
N GLN A 51 18.99 3.00 -1.16
CA GLN A 51 17.96 3.99 -0.86
C GLN A 51 16.56 3.38 -0.98
N ASN A 52 16.30 2.60 -2.03
CA ASN A 52 15.01 1.93 -2.22
C ASN A 52 14.77 0.88 -1.13
N LYS A 53 15.82 0.17 -0.73
CA LYS A 53 15.78 -0.81 0.35
C LYS A 53 15.43 -0.16 1.68
N GLU A 54 16.07 0.97 2.02
CA GLU A 54 15.78 1.73 3.25
C GLU A 54 14.32 2.20 3.30
N ILE A 55 13.78 2.67 2.16
CA ILE A 55 12.37 3.07 2.06
C ILE A 55 11.44 1.88 2.35
N LEU A 56 11.71 0.72 1.75
CA LEU A 56 10.91 -0.49 1.98
C LEU A 56 11.02 -1.00 3.43
N GLU A 57 12.21 -0.93 4.04
CA GLU A 57 12.44 -1.30 5.43
C GLU A 57 11.67 -0.41 6.41
N HIS A 58 11.58 0.90 6.14
CA HIS A 58 10.75 1.81 6.95
C HIS A 58 9.26 1.50 6.81
N ILE A 59 8.78 1.24 5.59
CA ILE A 59 7.37 0.83 5.37
C ILE A 59 7.09 -0.49 6.11
N TYR A 60 8.02 -1.44 6.10
CA TYR A 60 7.94 -2.69 6.84
C TYR A 60 7.89 -2.48 8.36
N ALA A 61 8.69 -1.56 8.90
CA ALA A 61 8.67 -1.22 10.33
C ALA A 61 7.29 -0.68 10.77
N TYR A 62 6.65 0.17 9.96
CA TYR A 62 5.27 0.61 10.23
C TYR A 62 4.25 -0.53 10.09
N ALA A 63 4.44 -1.45 9.13
CA ALA A 63 3.56 -2.60 8.95
C ALA A 63 3.62 -3.59 10.12
N ILE A 64 4.78 -3.77 10.78
CA ILE A 64 4.90 -4.53 12.03
C ILE A 64 4.06 -3.88 13.14
N GLN A 65 4.12 -2.55 13.25
CA GLN A 65 3.38 -1.76 14.22
C GLN A 65 1.89 -1.62 13.88
N LYS A 66 1.46 -2.12 12.70
CA LYS A 66 0.12 -1.92 12.13
C LYS A 66 -0.26 -0.44 12.02
N ASP A 67 0.72 0.44 11.85
CA ASP A 67 0.53 1.87 11.73
C ASP A 67 0.22 2.26 10.28
N LYS A 68 -1.06 2.12 9.90
CA LYS A 68 -1.56 2.49 8.57
C LYS A 68 -1.28 3.97 8.24
N ALA A 69 -1.43 4.86 9.20
CA ALA A 69 -1.27 6.30 8.99
C ALA A 69 0.20 6.65 8.72
N GLY A 70 1.13 6.08 9.51
CA GLY A 70 2.57 6.19 9.30
C GLY A 70 3.00 5.69 7.92
N ILE A 71 2.49 4.53 7.47
CA ILE A 71 2.77 4.02 6.12
C ILE A 71 2.32 5.01 5.05
N VAL A 72 1.08 5.50 5.11
CA VAL A 72 0.54 6.44 4.11
C VAL A 72 1.36 7.73 4.06
N GLN A 73 1.70 8.31 5.22
CA GLN A 73 2.51 9.53 5.29
C GLN A 73 3.92 9.31 4.73
N TYR A 74 4.54 8.18 5.07
CA TYR A 74 5.89 7.85 4.62
C TYR A 74 5.93 7.58 3.11
N ILE A 75 4.97 6.83 2.57
CA ILE A 75 4.85 6.61 1.12
C ILE A 75 4.65 7.94 0.38
N LYS A 76 3.79 8.84 0.86
CA LYS A 76 3.59 10.15 0.23
C LYS A 76 4.85 11.01 0.25
N LYS A 77 5.60 10.99 1.36
CA LYS A 77 6.88 11.71 1.50
C LYS A 77 7.93 11.24 0.48
N HIS A 78 7.91 9.95 0.14
CA HIS A 78 8.86 9.31 -0.79
C HIS A 78 8.24 8.96 -2.15
N SER A 79 7.11 9.58 -2.50
CA SER A 79 6.28 9.25 -3.67
C SER A 79 7.06 9.18 -4.98
N TYR A 80 7.89 10.19 -5.28
CA TYR A 80 8.67 10.22 -6.52
C TYR A 80 9.60 9.00 -6.68
N THR A 81 10.38 8.66 -5.66
CA THR A 81 11.28 7.49 -5.69
C THR A 81 10.48 6.18 -5.73
N ILE A 82 9.37 6.13 -4.99
CA ILE A 82 8.49 4.96 -4.97
C ILE A 82 7.89 4.71 -6.35
N GLU A 83 7.35 5.73 -7.01
CA GLU A 83 6.75 5.61 -8.35
C GLU A 83 7.77 5.23 -9.41
N LYS A 84 8.93 5.88 -9.40
CA LYS A 84 9.92 5.74 -10.46
C LYS A 84 10.75 4.45 -10.35
N ASP A 85 11.12 4.07 -9.12
CA ASP A 85 12.16 3.06 -8.92
C ASP A 85 11.65 1.82 -8.18
N ILE A 86 10.68 1.95 -7.26
CA ILE A 86 10.17 0.81 -6.47
C ILE A 86 8.97 0.16 -7.17
N LEU A 87 7.96 0.94 -7.56
CA LEU A 87 6.74 0.44 -8.21
C LEU A 87 7.03 -0.17 -9.59
N VAL A 88 8.01 0.36 -10.33
CA VAL A 88 8.41 -0.22 -11.63
C VAL A 88 8.96 -1.64 -11.47
N GLY A 89 9.58 -1.95 -10.32
CA GLY A 89 10.11 -3.28 -10.00
C GLY A 89 9.07 -4.26 -9.46
N ILE A 90 7.85 -3.80 -9.12
CA ILE A 90 6.79 -4.62 -8.53
C ILE A 90 5.58 -4.59 -9.48
N THR A 91 5.45 -5.60 -10.33
CA THR A 91 4.49 -5.53 -11.46
C THR A 91 3.10 -6.08 -11.18
N CYS A 92 2.91 -6.90 -10.13
CA CYS A 92 1.59 -7.47 -9.75
C CYS A 92 1.64 -8.10 -8.35
N SER A 93 1.28 -7.37 -7.29
CA SER A 93 1.22 -7.90 -5.93
C SER A 93 0.28 -7.09 -5.02
N ALA A 94 -0.06 -7.61 -3.83
CA ALA A 94 -0.89 -6.88 -2.88
C ALA A 94 -0.20 -5.59 -2.38
N LEU A 95 1.13 -5.61 -2.26
CA LEU A 95 1.99 -4.47 -1.97
C LEU A 95 1.92 -3.41 -3.07
N TYR A 96 1.94 -3.80 -4.34
CA TYR A 96 1.79 -2.85 -5.46
C TYR A 96 0.46 -2.08 -5.37
N GLU A 97 -0.64 -2.81 -5.21
CA GLU A 97 -1.97 -2.22 -5.09
C GLU A 97 -2.12 -1.37 -3.82
N PHE A 98 -1.52 -1.81 -2.71
CA PHE A 98 -1.50 -1.06 -1.47
C PHE A 98 -0.72 0.26 -1.59
N ILE A 99 0.45 0.26 -2.24
CA ILE A 99 1.24 1.48 -2.47
C ILE A 99 0.50 2.43 -3.41
N LYS A 100 -0.09 1.94 -4.51
CA LYS A 100 -0.92 2.76 -5.42
C LYS A 100 -2.06 3.43 -4.68
N TRP A 101 -2.75 2.68 -3.83
CA TRP A 101 -3.80 3.24 -2.97
C TRP A 101 -3.25 4.33 -2.05
N CYS A 102 -2.10 4.13 -1.40
CA CYS A 102 -1.49 5.15 -0.54
C CYS A 102 -1.16 6.45 -1.30
N LEU A 103 -0.74 6.33 -2.56
CA LEU A 103 -0.43 7.46 -3.44
C LEU A 103 -1.69 8.13 -4.03
N GLY A 104 -2.86 7.50 -3.92
CA GLY A 104 -4.09 7.98 -4.57
C GLY A 104 -4.05 7.82 -6.09
N ILE A 105 -3.21 6.92 -6.60
CA ILE A 105 -3.15 6.55 -8.02
C ILE A 105 -4.29 5.56 -8.25
N TYR A 106 -5.51 6.08 -8.31
CA TYR A 106 -6.67 5.32 -8.76
C TYR A 106 -6.65 5.33 -10.30
N MET A 107 -6.26 4.19 -10.90
CA MET A 107 -6.63 3.86 -12.27
C MET A 107 -7.88 2.99 -12.24
#